data_AF-A0A0G0J5J3-F1
#
_entry.id   AF-A0A0G0J5J3-F1
#
_cell.length_a   1.000
_cell.length_b   1.000
_cell.length_c   1.000
_cell.angle_alpha   90.00
_cell.angle_beta   90.00
_cell.angle_gamma   90.00
#
_symmetry.space_group_name_H-M   'P 1'
#
loop_
_entity.id
_entity.type
_entity.pdbx_description
1 polymer ?
#
loop_
_entity_poly.entity_id
_entity_poly.type
_entity_poly.pdbx_seq_one_letter_code
_entity_poly.pdbx_strand_id
1 'polypeptide(L)'
;MYNQNQNNQSQQFNQDKVFSKMLKAGSKNYFFDVKKASNGSNYLTITDSYKNKEGQSVTNRTMIFKDHIQGFIETLAEASIHLQ
;
A
#
# COMPACT_ATOMS: atom_id res chain seq x y z
N MET A 1 19.19 19.96 9.36
CA MET A 1 18.02 19.65 10.22
C MET A 1 17.11 18.69 9.48
N TYR A 2 17.33 17.38 9.62
CA TYR A 2 16.37 16.38 9.12
C TYR A 2 15.15 16.42 10.04
N ASN A 3 13.98 16.66 9.46
CA ASN A 3 12.73 16.80 10.19
C ASN A 3 12.36 15.46 10.84
N GLN A 4 12.56 15.35 12.16
CA GLN A 4 12.31 14.16 12.98
C GLN A 4 10.81 13.79 13.10
N ASN A 5 9.91 14.55 12.45
CA ASN A 5 8.46 14.35 12.52
C ASN A 5 7.90 13.22 11.62
N GLN A 6 8.70 12.54 10.79
CA GLN A 6 8.21 11.38 10.03
C GLN A 6 8.30 10.05 10.80
N ASN A 7 9.06 9.97 11.89
CA ASN A 7 9.26 8.73 12.64
C ASN A 7 8.15 8.44 13.66
N ASN A 8 7.36 9.45 14.07
CA ASN A 8 6.27 9.25 15.03
C ASN A 8 4.97 8.76 14.36
N GLN A 9 4.80 8.96 13.05
CA GLN A 9 3.63 8.43 12.34
C GLN A 9 3.77 6.92 12.05
N SER A 10 4.98 6.44 11.75
CA SER A 10 5.22 5.04 11.37
C SER A 10 5.00 4.02 12.50
N GLN A 11 5.19 4.40 13.77
CA GLN A 11 4.93 3.51 14.91
C GLN A 11 3.44 3.36 15.24
N GLN A 12 2.62 4.41 15.08
CA GLN A 12 1.16 4.30 15.27
C GLN A 12 0.47 3.50 14.14
N PHE A 13 0.98 3.53 12.91
CA PHE A 13 0.38 2.80 11.78
C PHE A 13 0.50 1.26 11.82
N ASN A 14 1.26 0.69 12.77
CA ASN A 14 1.36 -0.77 12.89
C ASN A 14 0.21 -1.39 13.71
N GLN A 15 -0.46 -0.64 14.58
CA GLN A 15 -1.51 -1.21 15.46
C GLN A 15 -2.83 -1.51 14.73
N ASP A 16 -3.09 -0.89 13.57
CA ASP A 16 -4.35 -1.06 12.81
C ASP A 16 -4.26 -2.01 11.61
N LYS A 17 -3.09 -2.64 11.38
CA LYS A 17 -2.86 -3.52 10.24
C LYS A 17 -3.00 -4.98 10.64
N VAL A 18 -3.96 -5.67 10.03
CA VAL A 18 -4.14 -7.12 10.13
C VAL A 18 -3.07 -7.86 9.34
N PHE A 19 -2.58 -7.26 8.26
CA PHE A 19 -1.49 -7.77 7.43
C PHE A 19 -0.72 -6.62 6.80
N SER A 20 0.57 -6.82 6.55
CA SER A 20 1.45 -5.87 5.86
C SER A 20 2.57 -6.61 5.14
N LYS A 21 2.78 -6.32 3.86
CA LYS A 21 3.93 -6.82 3.09
C LYS A 21 4.48 -5.74 2.16
N MET A 22 5.80 -5.61 2.15
CA MET A 22 6.53 -4.72 1.24
C MET A 22 7.15 -5.53 0.09
N LEU A 23 7.03 -5.00 -1.13
CA LEU A 23 7.75 -5.46 -2.32
C LEU A 23 8.65 -4.32 -2.81
N LYS A 24 9.96 -4.54 -2.82
CA LYS A 24 10.93 -3.60 -3.38
C LYS A 24 11.10 -3.85 -4.88
N ALA A 25 10.94 -2.81 -5.69
CA ALA A 25 11.05 -2.86 -7.16
C ALA A 25 11.96 -1.71 -7.65
N GLY A 26 13.28 -1.88 -7.46
CA GLY A 26 14.26 -0.84 -7.79
C GLY A 26 14.10 0.40 -6.92
N SER A 27 13.78 1.54 -7.55
CA SER A 27 13.54 2.83 -6.87
C SER A 27 12.12 2.99 -6.32
N LYS A 28 11.22 2.05 -6.64
CA LYS A 28 9.85 2.00 -6.12
C LYS A 28 9.72 0.97 -5.00
N ASN A 29 8.88 1.28 -4.03
CA ASN A 29 8.40 0.32 -3.04
C ASN A 29 6.89 0.19 -3.16
N TYR A 30 6.39 -1.04 -3.18
CA TYR A 30 4.97 -1.33 -3.06
C TYR A 30 4.68 -1.86 -1.66
N PHE A 31 3.60 -1.40 -1.05
CA PHE A 31 3.11 -1.86 0.25
C PHE A 31 1.69 -2.39 0.09
N PHE A 32 1.48 -3.61 0.56
CA PHE A 32 0.18 -4.29 0.56
C PHE A 32 -0.25 -4.45 2.01
N ASP A 33 -1.18 -3.60 2.46
CA ASP A 33 -1.68 -3.57 3.82
C ASP A 33 -3.14 -4.04 3.87
N VAL A 34 -3.49 -4.93 4.81
CA VAL A 34 -4.91 -5.17 5.17
C VAL A 34 -5.20 -4.43 6.46
N LYS A 35 -6.22 -3.56 6.43
CA LYS A 35 -6.63 -2.70 7.55
C LYS A 35 -8.09 -2.93 7.89
N LYS A 36 -8.47 -2.54 9.10
CA LYS A 36 -9.87 -2.59 9.57
C LYS A 36 -10.52 -1.22 9.42
N ALA A 37 -11.71 -1.17 8.83
CA ALA A 37 -12.55 0.01 8.76
C ALA A 37 -13.30 0.23 10.08
N SER A 38 -13.93 1.40 10.26
CA SER A 38 -14.68 1.74 11.46
C SER A 38 -15.83 0.76 11.76
N ASN A 39 -16.44 0.18 10.73
CA ASN A 39 -17.48 -0.85 10.84
C ASN A 39 -16.94 -2.26 11.12
N GLY A 40 -15.63 -2.41 11.36
CA GLY A 40 -14.98 -3.69 11.64
C GLY A 40 -14.64 -4.54 10.41
N SER A 41 -15.07 -4.14 9.21
CA SER A 41 -14.72 -4.84 7.96
C SER A 41 -13.27 -4.61 7.55
N ASN A 42 -12.66 -5.58 6.87
CA ASN A 42 -11.30 -5.43 6.34
C ASN A 42 -11.32 -4.79 4.95
N TYR A 43 -10.29 -4.02 4.64
CA TYR A 43 -10.01 -3.51 3.29
C TYR A 43 -8.51 -3.59 2.98
N LEU A 44 -8.19 -3.75 1.70
CA LEU A 44 -6.83 -3.74 1.19
C LEU A 44 -6.42 -2.30 0.86
N THR A 45 -5.20 -1.94 1.22
CA THR A 45 -4.52 -0.73 0.72
C THR A 45 -3.28 -1.17 -0.04
N ILE A 46 -3.16 -0.71 -1.29
CA ILE A 46 -1.93 -0.82 -2.08
C ILE A 46 -1.33 0.57 -2.16
N THR A 47 -0.07 0.71 -1.75
CA THR A 47 0.66 1.99 -1.80
C THR A 47 1.92 1.81 -2.62
N ASP A 48 2.15 2.63 -3.64
CA ASP A 48 3.46 2.75 -4.28
C ASP A 48 4.14 4.03 -3.80
N SER A 49 5.44 3.92 -3.48
CA SER A 49 6.25 5.08 -3.16
C SER A 49 7.55 5.08 -3.95
N TYR A 50 8.00 6.26 -4.34
CA TYR A 50 9.23 6.46 -5.09
C TYR A 50 9.82 7.84 -4.81
N LYS A 51 11.12 8.01 -5.10
CA LYS A 51 11.73 9.34 -5.11
C LYS A 51 11.66 9.94 -6.50
N ASN A 52 11.16 11.17 -6.62
CA ASN A 52 11.19 11.91 -7.89
C ASN A 52 12.61 12.41 -8.21
N LYS A 53 12.78 13.08 -9.35
CA LYS A 53 14.09 13.61 -9.80
C LYS A 53 14.68 14.66 -8.85
N GLU A 54 13.84 15.32 -8.06
CA GLU A 54 14.23 16.30 -7.03
C GLU A 54 14.57 15.63 -5.69
N GLY A 55 14.52 14.29 -5.61
CA GLY A 55 14.77 13.51 -4.40
C GLY A 55 13.62 13.48 -3.40
N GLN A 56 12.47 14.09 -3.73
CA GLN A 56 11.28 14.11 -2.88
C GLN A 56 10.55 12.76 -2.94
N SER A 57 10.04 12.31 -1.80
CA SER A 57 9.22 11.10 -1.73
C SER A 57 7.81 11.38 -2.25
N VAL A 58 7.41 10.66 -3.30
CA VAL A 58 6.05 10.62 -3.83
C VAL A 58 5.40 9.31 -3.39
N THR A 59 4.13 9.36 -3.02
CA THR A 59 3.36 8.19 -2.57
C THR A 59 1.96 8.24 -3.17
N ASN A 60 1.55 7.18 -3.87
CA ASN A 60 0.16 7.00 -4.28
C ASN A 60 -0.46 5.83 -3.52
N ARG A 61 -1.77 5.91 -3.28
CA ARG A 61 -2.50 4.94 -2.48
C ARG A 61 -3.84 4.62 -3.11
N THR A 62 -4.12 3.33 -3.25
CA THR A 62 -5.40 2.79 -3.69
C THR A 62 -5.98 1.93 -2.56
N MET A 63 -7.28 2.07 -2.32
CA MET A 63 -8.03 1.27 -1.34
C MET A 63 -9.05 0.39 -2.06
N ILE A 64 -9.13 -0.88 -1.68
CA ILE A 64 -10.07 -1.86 -2.20
C ILE A 64 -10.84 -2.42 -1.01
N PHE A 65 -12.14 -2.10 -0.95
CA PHE A 65 -13.04 -2.60 0.08
C PHE A 65 -13.42 -4.07 -0.17
N LYS A 66 -13.83 -4.76 0.90
CA LYS A 66 -14.15 -6.19 0.90
C LYS A 66 -15.07 -6.60 -0.26
N ASP A 67 -16.11 -5.81 -0.53
CA ASP A 67 -17.13 -6.16 -1.54
C ASP A 67 -16.59 -6.12 -2.99
N HIS A 68 -15.43 -5.50 -3.22
CA HIS A 68 -14.79 -5.41 -4.53
C HIS A 68 -13.53 -6.27 -4.65
N ILE A 69 -13.12 -6.96 -3.59
CA ILE A 69 -11.83 -7.66 -3.57
C ILE A 69 -11.77 -8.82 -4.57
N GLN A 70 -12.89 -9.52 -4.77
CA GLN A 70 -12.96 -10.66 -5.66
C GLN A 70 -12.71 -10.25 -7.12
N GLY A 71 -13.49 -9.27 -7.62
CA GLY A 71 -13.31 -8.77 -8.98
C GLY A 71 -11.94 -8.13 -9.20
N PHE A 72 -11.37 -7.48 -8.18
CA PHE A 72 -10.00 -6.96 -8.25
C PHE A 72 -8.96 -8.07 -8.44
N ILE A 73 -9.05 -9.17 -7.67
CA ILE A 73 -8.12 -10.31 -7.78
C ILE A 73 -8.24 -10.99 -9.14
N GLU A 74 -9.47 -11.23 -9.60
CA GLU A 74 -9.73 -11.84 -10.92
C GLU A 74 -9.12 -10.99 -12.04
N THR A 75 -9.41 -9.69 -12.04
CA THR A 75 -8.89 -8.76 -13.05
C THR A 75 -7.36 -8.66 -13.00
N LEU A 76 -6.77 -8.66 -11.80
CA LEU A 76 -5.31 -8.63 -11.63
C LEU A 76 -4.66 -9.92 -12.16
N ALA A 77 -5.28 -11.08 -11.91
CA ALA A 77 -4.82 -12.36 -12.41
C ALA A 77 -4.88 -12.42 -13.94
N GLU A 78 -5.98 -11.97 -14.54
CA GLU A 78 -6.12 -11.87 -16.00
C GLU A 78 -5.05 -10.96 -16.61
N ALA A 79 -4.85 -9.76 -16.05
CA ALA A 79 -3.82 -8.83 -16.51
C ALA A 79 -2.40 -9.43 -16.44
N SER A 80 -2.13 -10.28 -15.44
CA SER A 80 -0.81 -10.88 -15.24
C SER A 80 -0.39 -11.82 -16.38
N ILE A 81 -1.34 -12.40 -17.11
CA ILE A 81 -1.07 -13.29 -18.27
C ILE A 81 -0.34 -12.53 -19.38
N HIS A 82 -0.54 -11.21 -19.48
CA HIS A 82 0.07 -10.37 -20.52
C HIS A 82 1.44 -9.78 -20.12
N LEU A 83 1.95 -10.13 -18.93
CA LEU A 83 3.20 -9.58 -18.39
C LEU A 83 4.35 -10.60 -18.36
N GLN A 84 4.17 -11.79 -18.95
CA GLN A 84 5.13 -12.89 -18.99
C GLN A 84 5.75 -13.08 -20.37
#